data_AF-A0A928Z0K8-F1
#
_entry.id   AF-A0A928Z0K8-F1
#
_cell.length_a   1.000
_cell.length_b   1.000
_cell.length_c   1.000
_cell.angle_alpha   90.00
_cell.angle_beta   90.00
_cell.angle_gamma   90.00
#
_symmetry.space_group_name_H-M   'P 1'
#
loop_
_entity.id
_entity.type
_entity.pdbx_description
1 polymer ?
#
loop_
_entity_poly.entity_id
_entity_poly.type
_entity_poly.pdbx_seq_one_letter_code
_entity_poly.pdbx_strand_id
1 'polypeptide(L)'
;VKSDFPELLIKPLMFLALIAVMVVLFPAYLSVYSIMGIYVLTVGVAAWVGARQLLTTLPIETKKAPAFYQTEQWFRGSLPFLMIVAMFAINQQIDVLMLGAIQGTSAAGIYTVIGRGAQLIQFSLAAVSSATGPTIAQLYAVQNLAQVERVTHNSARLLWCACAGISTSLIAVGYWFLLIFGAEFVQGQTALTILCLGYMLSAPFELAGLLLLMTGRERDTAIGTGITALLNVILNSLLIPRFGLEGAAFATATSLVMRGLFFSFRTYQTLKIVPNPLKFSSGDSAIRTSPTKTSALSRVLSSFHRKQFHPSKQRHSDISIDASARLTYQDSQSIKIGSRVRIGALSELTTATDGGYPGRLTIAGGTTIGRQARLTAIGERIFIGQNCQIGDRVTLIANRSDRTFPLSDPAIYLNDGVWLGAGTIVHLGCAIGENSIVGSDSVVTDDIPANEVWAGDPARKICDRKGLSIEDIATLLEAR
;
A
#
# COMPACT_ATOMS: atom_id res chain seq x y z
N VAL A 1 3.40 9.17 -13.15
CA VAL A 1 3.35 8.76 -14.58
C VAL A 1 3.54 9.93 -15.55
N LYS A 2 2.63 10.92 -15.65
CA LYS A 2 2.86 12.09 -16.55
C LYS A 2 4.00 13.01 -16.08
N SER A 3 4.22 13.12 -14.77
CA SER A 3 5.32 13.88 -14.15
C SER A 3 6.69 13.30 -14.46
N ASP A 4 6.79 11.97 -14.47
CA ASP A 4 8.06 11.25 -14.52
C ASP A 4 8.49 10.93 -15.96
N PHE A 5 7.65 11.28 -16.94
CA PHE A 5 7.85 10.99 -18.36
C PHE A 5 9.18 11.55 -18.92
N PRO A 6 9.60 12.80 -18.61
CA PRO A 6 10.88 13.31 -19.10
C PRO A 6 12.08 12.52 -18.54
N GLU A 7 11.98 12.09 -17.29
CA GLU A 7 13.08 11.43 -16.59
C GLU A 7 13.18 9.94 -16.92
N LEU A 8 12.04 9.24 -17.04
CA LEU A 8 11.98 7.81 -17.34
C LEU A 8 12.10 7.48 -18.83
N LEU A 9 11.72 8.40 -19.72
CA LEU A 9 11.62 8.10 -21.16
C LEU A 9 12.54 8.97 -22.01
N ILE A 10 12.47 10.30 -21.86
CA ILE A 10 13.25 11.22 -22.71
C ILE A 10 14.74 11.07 -22.42
N LYS A 11 15.14 11.11 -21.15
CA LYS A 11 16.54 10.99 -20.75
C LYS A 11 17.23 9.73 -21.31
N PRO A 12 16.77 8.49 -21.06
CA PRO A 12 17.45 7.30 -21.55
C PRO A 12 17.41 7.15 -23.07
N LEU A 13 16.29 7.45 -23.73
CA LEU A 13 16.19 7.35 -25.19
C LEU A 13 17.10 8.36 -25.89
N MET A 14 17.12 9.59 -25.41
CA MET A 14 17.98 10.62 -26.00
C MET A 14 19.46 10.34 -25.73
N PHE A 15 19.79 9.81 -24.55
CA PHE A 15 21.15 9.36 -24.24
C PHE A 15 21.62 8.27 -25.19
N LEU A 16 20.80 7.23 -25.41
CA LEU A 16 21.11 6.15 -26.35
C LEU A 16 21.22 6.67 -27.79
N ALA A 17 20.31 7.54 -28.22
CA ALA A 17 20.34 8.11 -29.56
C ALA A 17 21.61 8.95 -29.81
N LEU A 18 21.97 9.82 -28.86
CA LEU A 18 23.17 10.66 -28.98
C LEU A 18 24.46 9.85 -28.92
N ILE A 19 24.50 8.78 -28.11
CA ILE A 19 25.62 7.84 -28.15
C ILE A 19 25.70 7.13 -29.49
N ALA A 20 24.59 6.63 -30.03
CA ALA A 20 24.58 5.95 -31.33
C ALA A 20 25.07 6.88 -32.45
N VAL A 21 24.61 8.13 -32.45
CA VAL A 21 25.09 9.17 -33.39
C VAL A 21 26.59 9.40 -33.22
N MET A 22 27.07 9.53 -31.97
CA MET A 22 28.49 9.75 -31.70
C MET A 22 29.37 8.58 -32.14
N VAL A 23 28.91 7.34 -31.92
CA VAL A 23 29.63 6.12 -32.33
C VAL A 23 29.70 6.01 -33.85
N VAL A 24 28.61 6.31 -34.57
CA VAL A 24 28.55 6.16 -36.03
C VAL A 24 29.26 7.30 -36.76
N LEU A 25 29.05 8.55 -36.34
CA LEU A 25 29.55 9.72 -37.06
C LEU A 25 30.90 10.22 -36.55
N PHE A 26 31.23 9.99 -35.28
CA PHE A 26 32.41 10.57 -34.63
C PHE A 26 33.19 9.56 -33.75
N PRO A 27 33.51 8.35 -34.25
CA PRO A 27 34.14 7.30 -33.45
C PRO A 27 35.51 7.72 -32.85
N ALA A 28 36.26 8.57 -33.55
CA ALA A 28 37.55 9.08 -33.08
C ALA A 28 37.47 9.97 -31.84
N TYR A 29 36.29 10.53 -31.54
CA TYR A 29 36.05 11.39 -30.38
C TYR A 29 35.35 10.65 -29.23
N LEU A 30 35.17 9.32 -29.35
CA LEU A 30 34.55 8.51 -28.32
C LEU A 30 35.51 8.41 -27.12
N SER A 31 35.29 9.28 -26.13
CA SER A 31 36.06 9.34 -24.90
C SER A 31 35.12 9.36 -23.69
N VAL A 32 35.65 9.10 -22.50
CA VAL A 32 34.87 9.21 -21.25
C VAL A 32 34.28 10.61 -21.09
N TYR A 33 35.04 11.65 -21.47
CA TYR A 33 34.61 13.04 -21.37
C TYR A 33 33.44 13.37 -22.30
N SER A 34 33.46 12.86 -23.54
CA SER A 34 32.36 13.11 -24.48
C SER A 34 31.08 12.40 -24.06
N ILE A 35 31.18 11.16 -23.53
CA ILE A 35 30.04 10.42 -22.98
C ILE A 35 29.45 11.16 -21.76
N MET A 36 30.30 11.70 -20.87
CA MET A 36 29.83 12.54 -19.75
C MET A 36 29.14 13.81 -20.24
N GLY A 37 29.68 14.47 -21.27
CA GLY A 37 29.06 15.65 -21.89
C GLY A 37 27.67 15.34 -22.44
N ILE A 38 27.50 14.22 -23.16
CA ILE A 38 26.20 13.74 -23.63
C ILE A 38 25.25 13.48 -22.46
N TYR A 39 25.73 12.83 -21.38
CA TYR A 39 24.90 12.57 -20.21
C TYR A 39 24.38 13.87 -19.58
N VAL A 40 25.26 14.85 -19.34
CA VAL A 40 24.88 16.16 -18.79
C VAL A 40 23.87 16.86 -19.69
N LEU A 41 24.09 16.86 -21.01
CA LEU A 41 23.15 17.41 -21.99
C LEU A 41 21.78 16.73 -21.87
N THR A 42 21.74 15.40 -21.75
CA THR A 42 20.48 14.65 -21.66
C THR A 42 19.70 14.93 -20.41
N VAL A 43 20.38 15.08 -19.28
CA VAL A 43 19.78 15.53 -18.01
C VAL A 43 19.23 16.95 -18.15
N GLY A 44 19.99 17.86 -18.77
CA GLY A 44 19.56 19.25 -19.00
C GLY A 44 18.30 19.35 -19.86
N VAL A 45 18.23 18.58 -20.95
CA VAL A 45 17.03 18.55 -21.82
C VAL A 45 15.84 17.94 -21.10
N ALA A 46 16.02 16.83 -20.38
CA ALA A 46 14.94 16.21 -19.61
C ALA A 46 14.40 17.18 -18.54
N ALA A 47 15.28 17.89 -17.84
CA ALA A 47 14.91 18.92 -16.87
C ALA A 47 14.15 20.08 -17.54
N TRP A 48 14.60 20.54 -18.72
CA TRP A 48 13.90 21.58 -19.47
C TRP A 48 12.50 21.15 -19.94
N VAL A 49 12.36 19.93 -20.47
CA VAL A 49 11.04 19.40 -20.87
C VAL A 49 10.13 19.26 -19.65
N GLY A 50 10.64 18.75 -18.52
CA GLY A 50 9.89 18.66 -17.27
C GLY A 50 9.43 20.02 -16.76
N ALA A 51 10.31 21.02 -16.75
CA ALA A 51 9.97 22.39 -16.37
C ALA A 51 8.90 22.99 -17.29
N ARG A 52 9.03 22.81 -18.60
CA ARG A 52 8.05 23.29 -19.58
C ARG A 52 6.69 22.59 -19.41
N GLN A 53 6.68 21.28 -19.20
CA GLN A 53 5.46 20.51 -18.96
C GLN A 53 4.77 20.99 -17.68
N LEU A 54 5.53 21.17 -16.59
CA LEU A 54 5.02 21.72 -15.33
C LEU A 54 4.36 23.09 -15.55
N LEU A 55 5.06 24.03 -16.19
CA LEU A 55 4.58 25.40 -16.44
C LEU A 55 3.33 25.46 -17.35
N THR A 56 3.18 24.49 -18.25
CA THR A 56 2.03 24.42 -19.17
C THR A 56 0.84 23.70 -18.56
N THR A 57 1.04 22.75 -17.65
CA THR A 57 -0.05 22.00 -16.98
C THR A 57 -0.57 22.66 -15.70
N LEU A 58 0.16 23.64 -15.14
CA LEU A 58 -0.26 24.34 -13.93
C LEU A 58 -1.59 25.09 -14.14
N PRO A 59 -2.62 24.83 -13.29
CA PRO A 59 -3.88 25.56 -13.30
C PRO A 59 -3.70 27.08 -13.22
N ILE A 60 -4.66 27.84 -13.74
CA ILE A 60 -4.59 29.30 -13.72
C ILE A 60 -4.68 29.82 -12.28
N GLU A 61 -5.39 29.12 -11.37
CA GLU A 61 -5.48 29.51 -9.96
C GLU A 61 -4.13 29.45 -9.26
N THR A 62 -3.31 28.43 -9.53
CA THR A 62 -1.97 28.30 -8.93
C THR A 62 -0.98 29.35 -9.45
N LYS A 63 -1.14 29.82 -10.70
CA LYS A 63 -0.31 30.90 -11.25
C LYS A 63 -0.61 32.28 -10.64
N LYS A 64 -1.81 32.47 -10.10
CA LYS A 64 -2.26 33.73 -9.49
C LYS A 64 -2.18 33.72 -7.96
N ALA A 65 -2.01 32.56 -7.34
CA ALA A 65 -1.91 32.44 -5.89
C ALA A 65 -0.66 33.18 -5.35
N PRO A 66 -0.78 33.93 -4.25
CA PRO A 66 0.36 34.56 -3.62
C PRO A 66 1.33 33.50 -3.10
N ALA A 67 2.63 33.72 -3.30
CA ALA A 67 3.67 32.79 -2.85
C ALA A 67 3.72 32.78 -1.31
N PHE A 68 3.54 31.61 -0.71
CA PHE A 68 3.67 31.38 0.72
C PHE A 68 4.90 30.50 0.97
N TYR A 69 5.84 31.00 1.77
CA TYR A 69 7.13 30.34 2.01
C TYR A 69 7.18 29.75 3.42
N GLN A 70 7.39 28.44 3.52
CA GLN A 70 7.65 27.72 4.78
C GLN A 70 9.09 27.18 4.81
N THR A 71 10.06 27.99 4.37
CA THR A 71 11.43 27.54 4.05
C THR A 71 12.08 26.72 5.17
N GLU A 72 11.96 27.16 6.43
CA GLU A 72 12.54 26.45 7.58
C GLU A 72 11.91 25.05 7.78
N GLN A 73 10.58 24.95 7.70
CA GLN A 73 9.86 23.68 7.89
C GLN A 73 10.21 22.68 6.80
N TRP A 74 10.25 23.13 5.54
CA TRP A 74 10.59 22.29 4.40
C TRP A 74 12.05 21.85 4.45
N PHE A 75 12.97 22.76 4.77
CA PHE A 75 14.39 22.44 4.88
C PHE A 75 14.68 21.44 6.00
N ARG A 76 14.06 21.64 7.17
CA ARG A 76 14.20 20.75 8.33
C ARG A 76 13.60 19.35 8.07
N GLY A 77 12.49 19.29 7.32
CA GLY A 77 11.86 18.05 6.88
C GLY A 77 12.64 17.33 5.78
N SER A 78 13.28 18.05 4.85
CA SER A 78 14.02 17.46 3.72
C SER A 78 15.42 16.98 4.09
N LEU A 79 16.04 17.55 5.13
CA LEU A 79 17.42 17.24 5.50
C LEU A 79 17.66 15.74 5.79
N PRO A 80 16.81 15.03 6.56
CA PRO A 80 16.95 13.58 6.74
C PRO A 80 16.85 12.81 5.41
N PHE A 81 15.94 13.18 4.52
CA PHE A 81 15.82 12.55 3.21
C PHE A 81 17.04 12.79 2.34
N LEU A 82 17.58 14.02 2.33
CA LEU A 82 18.82 14.34 1.64
C LEU A 82 19.96 13.47 2.17
N MET A 83 20.06 13.30 3.49
CA MET A 83 21.08 12.45 4.11
C MET A 83 20.89 10.98 3.73
N ILE A 84 19.66 10.46 3.72
CA ILE A 84 19.36 9.09 3.27
C ILE A 84 19.83 8.91 1.81
N VAL A 85 19.45 9.82 0.91
CA VAL A 85 19.81 9.74 -0.51
C VAL A 85 21.32 9.85 -0.71
N ALA A 86 21.98 10.79 -0.03
CA ALA A 86 23.43 10.95 -0.11
C ALA A 86 24.19 9.72 0.41
N MET A 87 23.81 9.20 1.57
CA MET A 87 24.44 8.00 2.15
C MET A 87 24.15 6.75 1.30
N PHE A 88 22.97 6.66 0.69
CA PHE A 88 22.65 5.58 -0.25
C PHE A 88 23.54 5.65 -1.50
N ALA A 89 23.74 6.83 -2.07
CA ALA A 89 24.62 7.03 -3.22
C ALA A 89 26.08 6.63 -2.90
N ILE A 90 26.58 6.99 -1.71
CA ILE A 90 27.90 6.57 -1.24
C ILE A 90 27.96 5.03 -1.15
N ASN A 91 27.03 4.39 -0.44
CA ASN A 91 27.02 2.93 -0.28
C ASN A 91 26.98 2.18 -1.62
N GLN A 92 26.33 2.73 -2.65
CA GLN A 92 26.25 2.08 -3.97
C GLN A 92 27.55 2.17 -4.78
N GLN A 93 28.45 3.12 -4.49
CA GLN A 93 29.63 3.40 -5.32
C GLN A 93 30.95 3.20 -4.58
N ILE A 94 30.94 3.25 -3.25
CA ILE A 94 32.17 3.26 -2.43
C ILE A 94 33.03 2.02 -2.65
N ASP A 95 32.43 0.83 -2.76
CA ASP A 95 33.16 -0.41 -3.02
C ASP A 95 33.98 -0.31 -4.31
N VAL A 96 33.34 0.11 -5.41
CA VAL A 96 33.97 0.24 -6.74
C VAL A 96 35.07 1.30 -6.72
N LEU A 97 34.82 2.43 -6.05
CA LEU A 97 35.81 3.51 -5.92
C LEU A 97 37.03 3.06 -5.10
N MET A 98 36.82 2.37 -3.98
CA MET A 98 37.90 1.88 -3.12
C MET A 98 38.69 0.73 -3.76
N LEU A 99 38.01 -0.21 -4.43
CA LEU A 99 38.66 -1.23 -5.26
C LEU A 99 39.50 -0.60 -6.36
N GLY A 100 38.97 0.41 -7.05
CA GLY A 100 39.68 1.14 -8.10
C GLY A 100 40.94 1.83 -7.58
N ALA A 101 40.85 2.43 -6.40
CA ALA A 101 41.96 3.12 -5.76
C ALA A 101 43.03 2.18 -5.17
N ILE A 102 42.63 1.02 -4.62
CA ILE A 102 43.52 0.10 -3.89
C ILE A 102 44.07 -1.01 -4.78
N GLN A 103 43.22 -1.63 -5.60
CA GLN A 103 43.53 -2.81 -6.42
C GLN A 103 43.59 -2.49 -7.94
N GLY A 104 43.26 -1.25 -8.31
CA GLY A 104 43.28 -0.79 -9.71
C GLY A 104 41.95 -0.90 -10.43
N THR A 105 41.88 -0.29 -11.62
CA THR A 105 40.65 -0.14 -12.41
C THR A 105 40.08 -1.46 -12.94
N SER A 106 40.91 -2.49 -13.15
CA SER A 106 40.45 -3.83 -13.56
C SER A 106 39.56 -4.49 -12.50
N ALA A 107 40.00 -4.47 -11.23
CA ALA A 107 39.22 -5.01 -10.13
C ALA A 107 37.88 -4.26 -9.94
N ALA A 108 37.89 -2.93 -10.06
CA ALA A 108 36.68 -2.11 -10.04
C ALA A 108 35.71 -2.45 -11.20
N GLY A 109 36.24 -2.73 -12.40
CA GLY A 109 35.44 -3.15 -13.56
C GLY A 109 34.72 -4.47 -13.31
N ILE A 110 35.43 -5.47 -12.76
CA ILE A 110 34.86 -6.78 -12.45
C ILE A 110 33.80 -6.68 -11.34
N TYR A 111 34.09 -5.92 -10.28
CA TYR A 111 33.13 -5.70 -9.20
C TYR A 111 31.87 -4.96 -9.66
N THR A 112 31.98 -4.07 -10.66
CA THR A 112 30.81 -3.41 -11.25
C THR A 112 29.88 -4.42 -11.93
N VAL A 113 30.42 -5.43 -12.63
CA VAL A 113 29.62 -6.50 -13.25
C VAL A 113 28.96 -7.38 -12.18
N ILE A 114 29.68 -7.73 -11.12
CA ILE A 114 29.12 -8.43 -9.96
C ILE A 114 27.94 -7.64 -9.37
N GLY A 115 28.11 -6.33 -9.17
CA GLY A 115 27.08 -5.44 -8.64
C GLY A 115 25.81 -5.41 -9.50
N ARG A 116 25.93 -5.46 -10.83
CA ARG A 116 24.77 -5.56 -11.74
C ARG A 116 23.99 -6.85 -11.56
N GLY A 117 24.68 -7.97 -11.34
CA GLY A 117 24.03 -9.23 -11.00
C GLY A 117 23.23 -9.11 -9.70
N ALA A 118 23.87 -8.55 -8.66
CA ALA A 118 23.23 -8.37 -7.36
C ALA A 118 22.06 -7.36 -7.36
N GLN A 119 22.04 -6.39 -8.28
CA GLN A 119 20.93 -5.45 -8.46
C GLN A 119 19.60 -6.14 -8.83
N LEU A 120 19.64 -7.33 -9.46
CA LEU A 120 18.44 -8.13 -9.71
C LEU A 120 17.70 -8.50 -8.42
N ILE A 121 18.45 -8.72 -7.34
CA ILE A 121 17.87 -9.00 -6.02
C ILE A 121 17.21 -7.72 -5.47
N GLN A 122 17.86 -6.56 -5.59
CA GLN A 122 17.32 -5.28 -5.11
C GLN A 122 16.03 -4.87 -5.83
N PHE A 123 15.83 -5.31 -7.08
CA PHE A 123 14.58 -5.07 -7.80
C PHE A 123 13.36 -5.66 -7.07
N SER A 124 13.51 -6.84 -6.44
CA SER A 124 12.44 -7.45 -5.65
C SER A 124 12.05 -6.60 -4.44
N LEU A 125 13.04 -5.99 -3.77
CA LEU A 125 12.80 -5.06 -2.66
C LEU A 125 12.04 -3.82 -3.15
N ALA A 126 12.46 -3.23 -4.28
CA ALA A 126 11.77 -2.09 -4.86
C ALA A 126 10.30 -2.41 -5.20
N ALA A 127 10.06 -3.58 -5.81
CA ALA A 127 8.71 -4.04 -6.16
C ALA A 127 7.82 -4.19 -4.91
N VAL A 128 8.28 -4.93 -3.88
CA VAL A 128 7.52 -5.10 -2.64
C VAL A 128 7.31 -3.76 -1.93
N SER A 129 8.36 -2.94 -1.82
CA SER A 129 8.30 -1.66 -1.10
C SER A 129 7.35 -0.66 -1.75
N SER A 130 7.25 -0.66 -3.09
CA SER A 130 6.35 0.23 -3.84
C SER A 130 4.86 -0.03 -3.54
N ALA A 131 4.50 -1.28 -3.27
CA ALA A 131 3.12 -1.67 -2.92
C ALA A 131 2.87 -1.59 -1.41
N THR A 132 3.85 -2.01 -0.61
CA THR A 132 3.72 -2.07 0.86
C THR A 132 3.77 -0.68 1.50
N GLY A 133 4.56 0.26 0.98
CA GLY A 133 4.75 1.59 1.56
C GLY A 133 3.44 2.38 1.75
N PRO A 134 2.67 2.64 0.67
CA PRO A 134 1.40 3.36 0.77
C PRO A 134 0.40 2.69 1.71
N THR A 135 0.34 1.35 1.67
CA THR A 135 -0.54 0.55 2.54
C THR A 135 -0.20 0.72 4.02
N ILE A 136 1.09 0.66 4.38
CA ILE A 136 1.54 0.89 5.75
C ILE A 136 1.21 2.30 6.21
N ALA A 137 1.46 3.32 5.39
CA ALA A 137 1.19 4.71 5.74
C ALA A 137 -0.30 4.95 6.03
N GLN A 138 -1.18 4.40 5.19
CA GLN A 138 -2.64 4.48 5.38
C GLN A 138 -3.09 3.77 6.67
N LEU A 139 -2.66 2.53 6.88
CA LEU A 139 -3.02 1.74 8.07
C LEU A 139 -2.47 2.35 9.37
N TYR A 140 -1.29 2.98 9.32
CA TYR A 140 -0.71 3.68 10.45
C TYR A 140 -1.44 4.99 10.77
N ALA A 141 -1.88 5.73 9.74
CA ALA A 141 -2.68 6.94 9.93
C ALA A 141 -3.97 6.67 10.71
N VAL A 142 -4.63 5.53 10.44
CA VAL A 142 -5.84 5.07 11.16
C VAL A 142 -5.53 4.27 12.45
N GLN A 143 -4.26 4.24 12.90
CA GLN A 143 -3.81 3.55 14.12
C GLN A 143 -4.11 2.03 14.16
N ASN A 144 -4.27 1.38 13.01
CA ASN A 144 -4.54 -0.06 12.92
C ASN A 144 -3.24 -0.87 12.95
N LEU A 145 -2.57 -0.86 14.10
CA LEU A 145 -1.24 -1.47 14.27
C LEU A 145 -1.23 -2.99 14.03
N ALA A 146 -2.35 -3.68 14.29
CA ALA A 146 -2.48 -5.12 14.03
C ALA A 146 -2.42 -5.42 12.52
N GLN A 147 -3.07 -4.63 11.69
CA GLN A 147 -2.97 -4.78 10.24
C GLN A 147 -1.61 -4.33 9.71
N VAL A 148 -1.00 -3.27 10.27
CA VAL A 148 0.39 -2.87 9.95
C VAL A 148 1.34 -4.04 10.21
N GLU A 149 1.25 -4.70 11.36
CA GLU A 149 2.03 -5.89 11.69
C GLU A 149 1.80 -7.01 10.67
N ARG A 150 0.54 -7.33 10.36
CA ARG A 150 0.20 -8.41 9.41
C ARG A 150 0.72 -8.16 8.00
N VAL A 151 0.52 -6.95 7.47
CA VAL A 151 1.03 -6.54 6.15
C VAL A 151 2.55 -6.58 6.13
N THR A 152 3.20 -6.13 7.20
CA THR A 152 4.66 -6.18 7.34
C THR A 152 5.18 -7.61 7.30
N HIS A 153 4.61 -8.54 8.08
CA HIS A 153 5.05 -9.94 8.09
C HIS A 153 4.86 -10.63 6.75
N ASN A 154 3.70 -10.43 6.11
CA ASN A 154 3.42 -11.02 4.80
C ASN A 154 4.36 -10.47 3.72
N SER A 155 4.60 -9.15 3.74
CA SER A 155 5.55 -8.50 2.82
C SER A 155 6.98 -8.99 3.07
N ALA A 156 7.39 -9.17 4.34
CA ALA A 156 8.72 -9.67 4.70
C ALA A 156 8.94 -11.09 4.21
N ARG A 157 7.93 -11.95 4.32
CA ARG A 157 7.99 -13.32 3.81
C ARG A 157 8.09 -13.34 2.29
N LEU A 158 7.23 -12.58 1.60
CA LEU A 158 7.25 -12.48 0.14
C LEU A 158 8.62 -12.00 -0.36
N LEU A 159 9.13 -10.94 0.25
CA LEU A 159 10.44 -10.39 -0.07
C LEU A 159 11.55 -11.40 0.18
N TRP A 160 11.54 -12.07 1.33
CA TRP A 160 12.57 -13.07 1.64
C TRP A 160 12.53 -14.25 0.69
N CYS A 161 11.35 -14.78 0.33
CA CYS A 161 11.21 -15.83 -0.68
C CYS A 161 11.71 -15.38 -2.06
N ALA A 162 11.40 -14.14 -2.47
CA ALA A 162 11.86 -13.59 -3.73
C ALA A 162 13.39 -13.44 -3.74
N CYS A 163 13.97 -12.83 -2.70
CA CYS A 163 15.41 -12.69 -2.55
C CYS A 163 16.11 -14.06 -2.51
N ALA A 164 15.58 -15.03 -1.76
CA ALA A 164 16.13 -16.38 -1.71
C ALA A 164 16.12 -17.05 -3.08
N GLY A 165 14.99 -17.00 -3.80
CA GLY A 165 14.89 -17.59 -5.15
C GLY A 165 15.86 -16.96 -6.14
N ILE A 166 15.95 -15.62 -6.16
CA ILE A 166 16.86 -14.89 -7.06
C ILE A 166 18.32 -15.17 -6.67
N SER A 167 18.67 -15.08 -5.38
CA SER A 167 20.03 -15.34 -4.89
C SER A 167 20.47 -16.78 -5.17
N THR A 168 19.64 -17.78 -4.87
CA THR A 168 19.97 -19.19 -5.15
C THR A 168 20.16 -19.44 -6.65
N SER A 169 19.30 -18.85 -7.48
CA SER A 169 19.43 -18.96 -8.93
C SER A 169 20.73 -18.32 -9.41
N LEU A 170 21.03 -17.10 -8.96
CA LEU A 170 22.22 -16.35 -9.38
C LEU A 170 23.51 -16.99 -8.87
N ILE A 171 23.51 -17.63 -7.70
CA ILE A 171 24.63 -18.43 -7.21
C ILE A 171 24.83 -19.67 -8.10
N ALA A 172 23.75 -20.38 -8.44
CA ALA A 172 23.83 -21.59 -9.25
C ALA A 172 24.32 -21.32 -10.69
N VAL A 173 23.86 -20.22 -11.30
CA VAL A 173 24.25 -19.84 -12.68
C VAL A 173 25.35 -18.78 -12.71
N GLY A 174 25.93 -18.43 -11.57
CA GLY A 174 26.84 -17.28 -11.44
C GLY A 174 28.07 -17.35 -12.34
N TYR A 175 28.63 -18.55 -12.50
CA TYR A 175 29.72 -18.80 -13.46
C TYR A 175 29.33 -18.40 -14.88
N TRP A 176 28.19 -18.90 -15.37
CA TRP A 176 27.69 -18.62 -16.72
C TRP A 176 27.30 -17.16 -16.89
N PHE A 177 26.69 -16.56 -15.87
CA PHE A 177 26.38 -15.13 -15.86
C PHE A 177 27.63 -14.28 -16.04
N LEU A 178 28.70 -14.55 -15.29
CA LEU A 178 29.96 -13.81 -15.39
C LEU A 178 30.66 -14.06 -16.73
N LEU A 179 30.57 -15.30 -17.25
CA LEU A 179 31.19 -15.67 -18.53
C LEU A 179 30.63 -14.87 -19.72
N ILE A 180 29.37 -14.40 -19.67
CA ILE A 180 28.77 -13.52 -20.70
C ILE A 180 29.60 -12.25 -20.90
N PHE A 181 30.24 -11.76 -19.83
CA PHE A 181 31.08 -10.55 -19.87
C PHE A 181 32.54 -10.87 -20.24
N GLY A 182 32.95 -12.14 -20.17
CA GLY A 182 34.29 -12.62 -20.51
C GLY A 182 34.90 -13.52 -19.44
N ALA A 183 35.93 -14.28 -19.81
CA ALA A 183 36.60 -15.23 -18.91
C ALA A 183 37.23 -14.56 -17.68
N GLU A 184 37.73 -13.33 -17.81
CA GLU A 184 38.34 -12.57 -16.70
C GLU A 184 37.33 -12.20 -15.60
N PHE A 185 36.03 -12.13 -15.92
CA PHE A 185 34.99 -11.79 -14.94
C PHE A 185 34.63 -12.95 -14.02
N VAL A 186 34.95 -14.19 -14.43
CA VAL A 186 34.64 -15.41 -13.67
C VAL A 186 35.33 -15.41 -12.29
N GLN A 187 36.49 -14.76 -12.16
CA GLN A 187 37.17 -14.63 -10.86
C GLN A 187 36.31 -13.91 -9.81
N GLY A 188 35.30 -13.15 -10.24
CA GLY A 188 34.32 -12.50 -9.36
C GLY A 188 33.23 -13.41 -8.77
N GLN A 189 33.22 -14.70 -9.08
CA GLN A 189 32.13 -15.62 -8.68
C GLN A 189 31.97 -15.71 -7.16
N THR A 190 33.07 -15.74 -6.41
CA THR A 190 33.04 -15.80 -4.94
C THR A 190 32.44 -14.52 -4.36
N ALA A 191 32.87 -13.36 -4.83
CA ALA A 191 32.33 -12.07 -4.43
C ALA A 191 30.83 -11.93 -4.75
N LEU A 192 30.40 -12.40 -5.93
CA LEU A 192 28.98 -12.45 -6.29
C LEU A 192 28.16 -13.31 -5.31
N THR A 193 28.68 -14.48 -4.95
CA THR A 193 28.03 -15.39 -4.00
C THR A 193 27.88 -14.73 -2.62
N ILE A 194 28.93 -14.07 -2.12
CA ILE A 194 28.91 -13.36 -0.84
C ILE A 194 27.84 -12.26 -0.84
N LEU A 195 27.75 -11.46 -1.90
CA LEU A 195 26.71 -10.42 -2.02
C LEU A 195 25.30 -11.02 -2.07
N CYS A 196 25.09 -12.09 -2.84
CA CYS A 196 23.80 -12.77 -2.90
C CYS A 196 23.32 -13.25 -1.54
N LEU A 197 24.24 -13.82 -0.73
CA LEU A 197 23.96 -14.22 0.64
C LEU A 197 23.69 -13.01 1.54
N GLY A 198 24.47 -11.94 1.40
CA GLY A 198 24.26 -10.69 2.14
C GLY A 198 22.87 -10.10 1.95
N TYR A 199 22.43 -9.94 0.68
CA TYR A 199 21.08 -9.45 0.37
C TYR A 199 19.99 -10.39 0.86
N MET A 200 20.18 -11.71 0.73
CA MET A 200 19.20 -12.69 1.21
C MET A 200 19.03 -12.63 2.73
N LEU A 201 20.12 -12.48 3.48
CA LEU A 201 20.12 -12.37 4.93
C LEU A 201 19.55 -11.03 5.40
N SER A 202 19.83 -9.92 4.70
CA SER A 202 19.32 -8.61 5.07
C SER A 202 17.85 -8.40 4.70
N ALA A 203 17.35 -9.10 3.67
CA ALA A 203 16.03 -8.90 3.07
C ALA A 203 14.87 -8.74 4.05
N PRO A 204 14.68 -9.59 5.08
CA PRO A 204 13.52 -9.47 5.96
C PRO A 204 13.54 -8.17 6.77
N PHE A 205 14.73 -7.69 7.10
CA PHE A 205 14.94 -6.53 7.93
C PHE A 205 14.84 -5.21 7.16
N GLU A 206 14.96 -5.23 5.83
CA GLU A 206 14.86 -4.03 4.98
C GLU A 206 13.49 -3.35 5.09
N LEU A 207 12.41 -4.11 5.30
CA LEU A 207 11.08 -3.55 5.53
C LEU A 207 10.95 -2.78 6.85
N ALA A 208 11.86 -2.99 7.80
CA ALA A 208 11.90 -2.17 9.01
C ALA A 208 12.27 -0.71 8.68
N GLY A 209 13.16 -0.49 7.71
CA GLY A 209 13.49 0.85 7.23
C GLY A 209 12.28 1.53 6.59
N LEU A 210 11.51 0.79 5.78
CA LEU A 210 10.26 1.27 5.19
C LEU A 210 9.23 1.65 6.26
N LEU A 211 9.08 0.83 7.30
CA LEU A 211 8.20 1.12 8.44
C LEU A 211 8.60 2.43 9.14
N LEU A 212 9.89 2.65 9.40
CA LEU A 212 10.36 3.89 10.02
C LEU A 212 10.01 5.11 9.15
N LEU A 213 10.21 5.01 7.83
CA LEU A 213 9.85 6.08 6.90
C LEU A 213 8.35 6.36 6.88
N MET A 214 7.51 5.32 6.78
CA MET A 214 6.06 5.47 6.68
C MET A 214 5.39 5.88 8.01
N THR A 215 6.12 5.82 9.13
CA THR A 215 5.64 6.21 10.46
C THR A 215 6.23 7.53 10.97
N GLY A 216 6.87 8.31 10.08
CA GLY A 216 7.41 9.64 10.43
C GLY A 216 8.70 9.61 11.24
N ARG A 217 9.50 8.55 11.07
CA ARG A 217 10.81 8.36 11.73
C ARG A 217 11.96 8.34 10.72
N GLU A 218 11.91 9.25 9.76
CA GLU A 218 12.95 9.44 8.74
C GLU A 218 14.33 9.73 9.35
N ARG A 219 14.39 10.40 10.51
CA ARG A 219 15.66 10.62 11.23
C ARG A 219 16.33 9.34 11.67
N ASP A 220 15.55 8.36 12.15
CA ASP A 220 16.10 7.06 12.55
C ASP A 220 16.65 6.30 11.33
N THR A 221 15.96 6.43 10.20
CA THR A 221 16.41 5.86 8.92
C THR A 221 17.69 6.53 8.42
N ALA A 222 17.78 7.86 8.51
CA ALA A 222 18.96 8.63 8.13
C ALA A 222 20.19 8.26 8.98
N ILE A 223 20.03 8.20 10.30
CA ILE A 223 21.10 7.81 11.24
C ILE A 223 21.57 6.39 10.95
N GLY A 224 20.64 5.43 10.81
CA GLY A 224 20.99 4.05 10.52
C GLY A 224 21.76 3.91 9.20
N THR A 225 21.29 4.58 8.14
CA THR A 225 21.97 4.57 6.84
C THR A 225 23.35 5.21 6.89
N GLY A 226 23.52 6.29 7.66
CA GLY A 226 24.82 6.94 7.86
C GLY A 226 25.82 6.09 8.64
N ILE A 227 25.39 5.46 9.75
CA ILE A 227 26.22 4.53 10.53
C ILE A 227 26.66 3.35 9.64
N THR A 228 25.74 2.81 8.84
CA THR A 228 26.05 1.73 7.89
C THR A 228 27.05 2.18 6.81
N ALA A 229 26.91 3.38 6.25
CA ALA A 229 27.85 3.92 5.27
C ALA A 229 29.27 4.02 5.85
N LEU A 230 29.39 4.53 7.07
CA LEU A 230 30.67 4.62 7.77
C LEU A 230 31.25 3.23 8.05
N LEU A 231 30.42 2.29 8.53
CA LEU A 231 30.84 0.92 8.76
C LEU A 231 31.34 0.26 7.47
N ASN A 232 30.65 0.47 6.35
CA ASN A 232 31.04 -0.06 5.05
C ASN A 232 32.40 0.47 4.60
N VAL A 233 32.66 1.77 4.72
CA VAL A 233 33.97 2.39 4.42
C VAL A 233 35.08 1.79 5.30
N ILE A 234 34.81 1.63 6.60
CA ILE A 234 35.78 1.08 7.56
C ILE A 234 36.10 -0.38 7.20
N LEU A 235 35.07 -1.20 6.96
CA LEU A 235 35.25 -2.60 6.58
C LEU A 235 35.96 -2.72 5.22
N ASN A 236 35.63 -1.89 4.24
CA ASN A 236 36.33 -1.86 2.95
C ASN A 236 37.82 -1.53 3.13
N SER A 237 38.14 -0.53 3.96
CA SER A 237 39.52 -0.13 4.24
C SER A 237 40.34 -1.26 4.89
N LEU A 238 39.69 -2.13 5.67
CA LEU A 238 40.33 -3.26 6.35
C LEU A 238 40.39 -4.53 5.50
N LEU A 239 39.35 -4.81 4.71
CA LEU A 239 39.16 -6.08 4.02
C LEU A 239 39.68 -6.07 2.57
N ILE A 240 39.52 -4.97 1.81
CA ILE A 240 39.97 -4.89 0.41
C ILE A 240 41.49 -5.11 0.27
N PRO A 241 42.37 -4.55 1.13
CA PRO A 241 43.82 -4.79 1.00
C PRO A 241 44.22 -6.26 1.15
N ARG A 242 43.43 -7.05 1.91
CA ARG A 242 43.74 -8.45 2.22
C ARG A 242 43.01 -9.44 1.31
N PHE A 243 41.78 -9.13 0.93
CA PHE A 243 40.86 -10.04 0.27
C PHE A 243 40.31 -9.51 -1.06
N GLY A 244 40.77 -8.35 -1.56
CA GLY A 244 40.38 -7.84 -2.87
C GLY A 244 38.86 -7.72 -3.06
N LEU A 245 38.34 -8.41 -4.10
CA LEU A 245 36.93 -8.40 -4.48
C LEU A 245 36.03 -9.00 -3.39
N GLU A 246 36.45 -10.11 -2.79
CA GLU A 246 35.75 -10.78 -1.69
C GLU A 246 35.69 -9.87 -0.46
N GLY A 247 36.76 -9.11 -0.22
CA GLY A 247 36.82 -8.14 0.88
C GLY A 247 35.73 -7.08 0.79
N ALA A 248 35.53 -6.51 -0.40
CA ALA A 248 34.45 -5.55 -0.65
C ALA A 248 33.06 -6.20 -0.51
N ALA A 249 32.89 -7.40 -1.06
CA ALA A 249 31.62 -8.13 -0.94
C ALA A 249 31.25 -8.41 0.53
N PHE A 250 32.22 -8.81 1.36
CA PHE A 250 32.01 -9.02 2.79
C PHE A 250 31.70 -7.73 3.54
N ALA A 251 32.39 -6.63 3.22
CA ALA A 251 32.10 -5.33 3.82
C ALA A 251 30.66 -4.90 3.56
N THR A 252 30.19 -5.05 2.33
CA THR A 252 28.81 -4.72 1.94
C THR A 252 27.79 -5.67 2.55
N ALA A 253 27.99 -6.99 2.46
CA ALA A 253 27.09 -7.96 3.07
C ALA A 253 26.92 -7.73 4.59
N THR A 254 28.03 -7.51 5.30
CA THR A 254 28.02 -7.26 6.75
C THR A 254 27.29 -5.94 7.06
N SER A 255 27.57 -4.89 6.31
CA SER A 255 26.94 -3.58 6.48
C SER A 255 25.43 -3.63 6.27
N LEU A 256 24.96 -4.36 5.25
CA LEU A 256 23.53 -4.57 4.97
C LEU A 256 22.81 -5.29 6.12
N VAL A 257 23.40 -6.37 6.64
CA VAL A 257 22.84 -7.10 7.79
C VAL A 257 22.78 -6.21 9.04
N MET A 258 23.86 -5.48 9.33
CA MET A 258 23.90 -4.55 10.47
C MET A 258 22.87 -3.43 10.34
N ARG A 259 22.65 -2.91 9.14
CA ARG A 259 21.59 -1.93 8.86
C ARG A 259 20.21 -2.48 9.16
N GLY A 260 19.94 -3.69 8.66
CA GLY A 260 18.69 -4.39 8.91
C GLY A 260 18.41 -4.59 10.40
N LEU A 261 19.41 -5.06 11.14
CA LEU A 261 19.31 -5.23 12.60
C LEU A 261 19.03 -3.90 13.31
N PHE A 262 19.73 -2.83 12.93
CA PHE A 262 19.51 -1.50 13.50
C PHE A 262 18.08 -1.01 13.26
N PHE A 263 17.58 -1.10 12.02
CA PHE A 263 16.20 -0.69 11.72
C PHE A 263 15.20 -1.53 12.48
N SER A 264 15.38 -2.84 12.54
CA SER A 264 14.50 -3.76 13.27
C SER A 264 14.47 -3.46 14.77
N PHE A 265 15.62 -3.09 15.34
CA PHE A 265 15.71 -2.66 16.73
C PHE A 265 14.94 -1.34 16.96
N ARG A 266 15.11 -0.34 16.09
CA ARG A 266 14.40 0.95 16.21
C ARG A 266 12.90 0.81 15.99
N THR A 267 12.47 -0.03 15.05
CA THR A 267 11.04 -0.34 14.86
C THR A 267 10.47 -1.06 16.08
N TYR A 268 11.20 -1.99 16.69
CA TYR A 268 10.73 -2.64 17.91
C TYR A 268 10.61 -1.66 19.08
N GLN A 269 11.58 -0.78 19.27
CA GLN A 269 11.51 0.24 20.33
C GLN A 269 10.28 1.13 20.19
N THR A 270 9.91 1.45 18.96
CA THR A 270 8.85 2.39 18.63
C THR A 270 7.47 1.74 18.56
N LEU A 271 7.33 0.75 17.69
CA LEU A 271 6.06 0.18 17.26
C LEU A 271 5.80 -1.18 17.93
N LYS A 272 6.81 -1.76 18.61
CA LYS A 272 6.78 -3.14 19.11
C LYS A 272 6.55 -4.19 18.02
N ILE A 273 6.80 -3.82 16.76
CA ILE A 273 6.72 -4.68 15.59
C ILE A 273 8.14 -4.99 15.10
N VAL A 274 8.41 -6.27 14.84
CA VAL A 274 9.64 -6.74 14.19
C VAL A 274 9.23 -7.48 12.92
N PRO A 275 9.63 -7.00 11.73
CA PRO A 275 9.43 -7.75 10.50
C PRO A 275 10.08 -9.13 10.62
N ASN A 276 9.26 -10.18 10.61
CA ASN A 276 9.71 -11.55 10.74
C ASN A 276 9.09 -12.40 9.62
N PRO A 277 9.89 -12.97 8.71
CA PRO A 277 9.39 -13.76 7.58
C PRO A 277 8.83 -15.12 8.04
N LEU A 278 9.31 -15.64 9.18
CA LEU A 278 8.92 -16.93 9.75
C LEU A 278 7.72 -16.85 10.69
N LYS A 279 7.37 -15.64 11.17
CA LYS A 279 6.16 -15.46 11.98
C LYS A 279 4.96 -15.53 11.04
N PHE A 280 4.25 -16.66 11.08
CA PHE A 280 2.90 -16.73 10.57
C PHE A 280 2.02 -15.94 11.52
N SER A 281 1.19 -15.06 10.97
CA SER A 281 0.07 -14.50 11.73
C SER A 281 -0.74 -15.69 12.23
N SER A 282 -0.55 -16.09 13.48
CA SER A 282 -1.50 -16.96 14.15
C SER A 282 -2.86 -16.28 14.05
N GLY A 283 -3.90 -17.03 13.71
CA GLY A 283 -5.28 -16.56 13.75
C GLY A 283 -5.73 -16.14 15.15
N ASP A 284 -4.86 -16.23 16.16
CA ASP A 284 -5.15 -15.92 17.55
C ASP A 284 -4.00 -15.11 18.16
N SER A 285 -4.30 -13.87 18.53
CA SER A 285 -3.81 -13.25 19.76
C SER A 285 -4.65 -12.00 20.08
N ALA A 286 -5.64 -12.21 20.95
CA ALA A 286 -6.20 -11.24 21.89
C ALA A 286 -6.61 -9.86 21.33
N ILE A 287 -7.78 -9.81 20.69
CA ILE A 287 -8.64 -8.64 20.85
C ILE A 287 -9.00 -8.60 22.33
N ARG A 288 -8.53 -7.58 23.06
CA ARG A 288 -9.05 -7.24 24.38
C ARG A 288 -10.53 -6.90 24.20
N THR A 289 -11.38 -7.89 24.43
CA THR A 289 -12.83 -7.73 24.46
C THR A 289 -13.19 -6.81 25.62
N SER A 290 -13.72 -5.63 25.31
CA SER A 290 -14.58 -4.90 26.24
C SER A 290 -15.78 -5.80 26.56
N PRO A 291 -16.08 -6.10 27.83
CA PRO A 291 -17.25 -6.87 28.20
C PRO A 291 -18.45 -5.92 28.20
N THR A 292 -19.39 -6.08 27.25
CA THR A 292 -20.83 -5.71 27.36
C THR A 292 -21.52 -5.80 25.99
N LYS A 293 -21.80 -7.01 25.48
CA LYS A 293 -22.57 -7.21 24.22
C LYS A 293 -23.94 -7.88 24.38
N THR A 294 -24.51 -7.91 25.58
CA THR A 294 -25.77 -8.65 25.82
C THR A 294 -27.02 -7.77 25.99
N SER A 295 -26.92 -6.44 26.05
CA SER A 295 -28.07 -5.55 26.39
C SER A 295 -28.57 -4.64 25.26
N ALA A 296 -27.91 -4.61 24.10
CA ALA A 296 -28.30 -3.81 22.93
C ALA A 296 -29.07 -4.64 21.88
N LEU A 297 -28.65 -5.89 21.67
CA LEU A 297 -29.23 -6.83 20.71
C LEU A 297 -30.73 -7.09 20.96
N SER A 298 -31.15 -7.17 22.23
CA SER A 298 -32.56 -7.35 22.61
C SER A 298 -33.44 -6.12 22.34
N ARG A 299 -32.86 -4.90 22.32
CA ARG A 299 -33.58 -3.65 22.01
C ARG A 299 -33.72 -3.41 20.51
N VAL A 300 -32.73 -3.85 19.71
CA VAL A 300 -32.78 -3.74 18.24
C VAL A 300 -33.65 -4.85 17.63
N LEU A 301 -33.60 -6.08 18.16
CA LEU A 301 -34.43 -7.19 17.67
C LEU A 301 -35.90 -7.10 18.08
N SER A 302 -36.24 -6.43 19.19
CA SER A 302 -37.62 -6.32 19.67
C SER A 302 -38.49 -5.38 18.83
N SER A 303 -37.91 -4.44 18.07
CA SER A 303 -38.66 -3.67 17.06
C SER A 303 -38.97 -4.53 15.81
N PHE A 304 -38.08 -5.45 15.46
CA PHE A 304 -38.19 -6.32 14.28
C PHE A 304 -39.29 -7.39 14.43
N HIS A 305 -39.43 -7.99 15.62
CA HIS A 305 -40.43 -9.05 15.85
C HIS A 305 -41.90 -8.58 15.82
N ARG A 306 -42.18 -7.27 15.92
CA ARG A 306 -43.56 -6.75 15.89
C ARG A 306 -44.14 -6.53 14.49
N LYS A 307 -43.34 -6.60 13.43
CA LYS A 307 -43.80 -6.40 12.04
C LYS A 307 -43.40 -7.58 11.16
N GLN A 308 -44.06 -8.72 11.37
CA GLN A 308 -44.03 -9.80 10.37
C GLN A 308 -44.56 -9.25 9.03
N PHE A 309 -43.65 -9.15 8.06
CA PHE A 309 -43.91 -8.67 6.73
C PHE A 309 -44.86 -9.63 6.00
N HIS A 310 -46.07 -9.18 5.69
CA HIS A 310 -46.95 -9.88 4.76
C HIS A 310 -46.58 -9.50 3.32
N PRO A 311 -46.18 -10.46 2.46
CA PRO A 311 -45.91 -10.18 1.06
C PRO A 311 -47.25 -10.00 0.33
N SER A 312 -47.66 -8.76 0.08
CA SER A 312 -48.77 -8.49 -0.83
C SER A 312 -48.30 -8.63 -2.28
N LYS A 313 -49.01 -9.47 -3.04
CA LYS A 313 -48.90 -9.57 -4.50
C LYS A 313 -49.41 -8.27 -5.12
N GLN A 314 -48.54 -7.31 -5.43
CA GLN A 314 -48.89 -6.21 -6.32
C GLN A 314 -47.77 -5.97 -7.35
N ARG A 315 -48.17 -5.85 -8.62
CA ARG A 315 -47.34 -5.37 -9.72
C ARG A 315 -46.96 -3.92 -9.41
N HIS A 316 -45.69 -3.63 -9.13
CA HIS A 316 -45.26 -2.29 -8.71
C HIS A 316 -44.61 -1.51 -9.87
N SER A 317 -45.26 -0.42 -10.26
CA SER A 317 -44.94 0.53 -11.34
C SER A 317 -43.82 1.53 -11.01
N ASP A 318 -43.19 1.43 -9.84
CA ASP A 318 -42.45 2.56 -9.24
C ASP A 318 -40.98 2.24 -8.90
N ILE A 319 -40.41 1.16 -9.45
CA ILE A 319 -38.99 0.80 -9.24
C ILE A 319 -38.17 1.38 -10.39
N SER A 320 -37.11 2.12 -10.07
CA SER A 320 -36.17 2.68 -11.06
C SER A 320 -34.78 2.07 -10.85
N ILE A 321 -34.30 1.34 -11.85
CA ILE A 321 -32.96 0.74 -11.85
C ILE A 321 -32.24 1.29 -13.08
N ASP A 322 -31.08 1.90 -12.87
CA ASP A 322 -30.25 2.37 -13.97
C ASP A 322 -29.82 1.21 -14.88
N ALA A 323 -29.78 1.45 -16.19
CA ALA A 323 -29.47 0.42 -17.19
C ALA A 323 -28.07 -0.21 -17.02
N SER A 324 -27.16 0.47 -16.32
CA SER A 324 -25.80 0.00 -16.06
C SER A 324 -25.64 -0.76 -14.73
N ALA A 325 -26.70 -0.84 -13.91
CA ALA A 325 -26.67 -1.63 -12.68
C ALA A 325 -26.72 -3.14 -12.98
N ARG A 326 -25.92 -3.92 -12.25
CA ARG A 326 -25.82 -5.37 -12.43
C ARG A 326 -26.45 -6.09 -11.25
N LEU A 327 -27.47 -6.90 -11.53
CA LEU A 327 -28.09 -7.80 -10.55
C LEU A 327 -27.71 -9.24 -10.89
N THR A 328 -26.98 -9.90 -10.00
CA THR A 328 -26.61 -11.32 -10.11
C THR A 328 -27.33 -12.08 -9.00
N TYR A 329 -28.17 -13.05 -9.36
CA TYR A 329 -28.96 -13.82 -8.39
C TYR A 329 -29.22 -15.24 -8.89
N GLN A 330 -29.46 -16.18 -7.95
CA GLN A 330 -29.70 -17.59 -8.28
C GLN A 330 -31.16 -17.90 -8.55
N ASP A 331 -32.08 -17.33 -7.77
CA ASP A 331 -33.52 -17.52 -7.94
C ASP A 331 -34.29 -16.21 -7.74
N SER A 332 -35.56 -16.20 -8.13
CA SER A 332 -36.44 -15.03 -8.00
C SER A 332 -36.77 -14.64 -6.55
N GLN A 333 -36.39 -15.46 -5.56
CA GLN A 333 -36.57 -15.18 -4.13
C GLN A 333 -35.32 -14.59 -3.48
N SER A 334 -34.17 -14.62 -4.19
CA SER A 334 -32.86 -14.21 -3.69
C SER A 334 -32.75 -12.70 -3.54
N ILE A 335 -33.39 -11.92 -4.41
CA ILE A 335 -33.45 -10.46 -4.32
C ILE A 335 -34.91 -10.01 -4.26
N LYS A 336 -35.29 -9.31 -3.19
CA LYS A 336 -36.62 -8.72 -3.03
C LYS A 336 -36.51 -7.20 -2.98
N ILE A 337 -37.19 -6.52 -3.91
CA ILE A 337 -37.17 -5.07 -4.02
C ILE A 337 -38.59 -4.53 -3.80
N GLY A 338 -38.75 -3.63 -2.85
CA GLY A 338 -40.01 -2.95 -2.54
C GLY A 338 -40.35 -1.85 -3.54
N SER A 339 -41.52 -1.23 -3.36
CA SER A 339 -41.97 -0.11 -4.22
C SER A 339 -41.14 1.16 -4.01
N ARG A 340 -41.02 2.01 -5.04
CA ARG A 340 -40.31 3.30 -4.97
C ARG A 340 -38.81 3.18 -4.63
N VAL A 341 -38.17 2.06 -4.97
CA VAL A 341 -36.72 1.89 -4.84
C VAL A 341 -36.02 2.46 -6.07
N ARG A 342 -34.91 3.18 -5.85
CA ARG A 342 -34.05 3.71 -6.92
C ARG A 342 -32.64 3.14 -6.80
N ILE A 343 -32.09 2.59 -7.87
CA ILE A 343 -30.72 2.05 -7.92
C ILE A 343 -29.90 2.81 -8.96
N GLY A 344 -28.82 3.45 -8.51
CA GLY A 344 -27.92 4.24 -9.33
C GLY A 344 -27.03 3.43 -10.27
N ALA A 345 -26.44 4.14 -11.23
CA ALA A 345 -25.58 3.58 -12.27
C ALA A 345 -24.40 2.78 -11.71
N LEU A 346 -24.05 1.69 -12.40
CA LEU A 346 -22.91 0.81 -12.12
C LEU A 346 -22.93 0.13 -10.74
N SER A 347 -24.08 0.11 -10.06
CA SER A 347 -24.22 -0.60 -8.79
C SER A 347 -24.33 -2.11 -9.02
N GLU A 348 -23.69 -2.88 -8.15
CA GLU A 348 -23.60 -4.34 -8.21
C GLU A 348 -24.35 -4.96 -7.03
N LEU A 349 -25.44 -5.68 -7.32
CA LEU A 349 -26.19 -6.44 -6.33
C LEU A 349 -25.98 -7.91 -6.62
N THR A 350 -25.31 -8.63 -5.73
CA THR A 350 -24.94 -10.03 -5.92
C THR A 350 -25.48 -10.90 -4.80
N THR A 351 -26.21 -11.94 -5.15
CA THR A 351 -26.62 -13.01 -4.24
C THR A 351 -26.13 -14.36 -4.74
N ALA A 352 -25.62 -15.18 -3.84
CA ALA A 352 -25.25 -16.56 -4.16
C ALA A 352 -25.43 -17.47 -2.94
N THR A 353 -25.68 -18.74 -3.21
CA THR A 353 -25.62 -19.81 -2.21
C THR A 353 -24.17 -20.19 -1.97
N ASP A 354 -23.81 -20.31 -0.70
CA ASP A 354 -22.53 -20.86 -0.27
C ASP A 354 -22.77 -22.00 0.72
N GLY A 355 -22.12 -23.15 0.50
CA GLY A 355 -22.22 -24.33 1.35
C GLY A 355 -23.64 -24.72 1.79
N GLY A 356 -24.63 -24.59 0.89
CA GLY A 356 -26.05 -24.90 1.14
C GLY A 356 -26.90 -23.78 1.76
N TYR A 357 -26.31 -22.63 2.11
CA TYR A 357 -27.03 -21.50 2.69
C TYR A 357 -27.33 -20.47 1.61
N PRO A 358 -28.60 -20.08 1.40
CA PRO A 358 -28.95 -19.14 0.35
C PRO A 358 -28.63 -17.70 0.75
N GLY A 359 -27.88 -17.00 -0.09
CA GLY A 359 -27.70 -15.55 0.02
C GLY A 359 -28.99 -14.81 -0.30
N ARG A 360 -29.44 -13.90 0.58
CA ARG A 360 -30.67 -13.11 0.36
C ARG A 360 -30.45 -11.62 0.56
N LEU A 361 -30.97 -10.82 -0.36
CA LEU A 361 -30.98 -9.37 -0.30
C LEU A 361 -32.43 -8.87 -0.32
N THR A 362 -32.84 -8.16 0.73
CA THR A 362 -34.17 -7.54 0.82
C THR A 362 -34.03 -6.04 0.95
N ILE A 363 -34.65 -5.29 0.06
CA ILE A 363 -34.66 -3.83 0.01
C ILE A 363 -36.11 -3.37 0.13
N ALA A 364 -36.48 -2.75 1.24
CA ALA A 364 -37.84 -2.26 1.44
C ALA A 364 -38.07 -0.94 0.66
N GLY A 365 -39.34 -0.53 0.60
CA GLY A 365 -39.77 0.55 -0.27
C GLY A 365 -39.28 1.95 0.12
N GLY A 366 -39.19 2.85 -0.87
CA GLY A 366 -38.76 4.24 -0.68
C GLY A 366 -37.25 4.44 -0.50
N THR A 367 -36.45 3.38 -0.63
CA THR A 367 -35.00 3.42 -0.44
C THR A 367 -34.27 3.81 -1.73
N THR A 368 -33.24 4.66 -1.60
CA THR A 368 -32.37 5.08 -2.72
C THR A 368 -30.98 4.53 -2.53
N ILE A 369 -30.42 3.98 -3.61
CA ILE A 369 -29.05 3.47 -3.68
C ILE A 369 -28.28 4.29 -4.70
N GLY A 370 -27.17 4.87 -4.28
CA GLY A 370 -26.26 5.65 -5.10
C GLY A 370 -25.58 4.84 -6.20
N ARG A 371 -24.64 5.47 -6.88
CA ARG A 371 -23.86 4.91 -7.98
C ARG A 371 -22.73 4.02 -7.45
N GLN A 372 -22.37 2.98 -8.19
CA GLN A 372 -21.25 2.09 -7.86
C GLN A 372 -21.35 1.44 -6.47
N ALA A 373 -22.55 1.31 -5.92
CA ALA A 373 -22.75 0.61 -4.65
C ALA A 373 -22.57 -0.90 -4.86
N ARG A 374 -21.92 -1.58 -3.92
CA ARG A 374 -21.70 -3.03 -3.97
C ARG A 374 -22.41 -3.70 -2.80
N LEU A 375 -23.48 -4.43 -3.11
CA LEU A 375 -24.27 -5.18 -2.14
C LEU A 375 -24.10 -6.68 -2.41
N THR A 376 -23.32 -7.37 -1.57
CA THR A 376 -22.97 -8.77 -1.77
C THR A 376 -23.49 -9.62 -0.61
N ALA A 377 -24.46 -10.50 -0.88
CA ALA A 377 -25.01 -11.44 0.08
C ALA A 377 -24.76 -12.88 -0.40
N ILE A 378 -23.70 -13.52 0.10
CA ILE A 378 -23.28 -14.87 -0.28
C ILE A 378 -23.35 -15.75 0.97
N GLY A 379 -24.22 -16.75 0.95
CA GLY A 379 -24.46 -17.59 2.13
C GLY A 379 -25.26 -16.91 3.26
N GLU A 380 -25.45 -15.58 3.18
CA GLU A 380 -25.95 -14.75 4.27
C GLU A 380 -26.98 -13.72 3.81
N ARG A 381 -27.51 -12.93 4.75
CA ARG A 381 -28.66 -12.05 4.50
C ARG A 381 -28.30 -10.58 4.69
N ILE A 382 -28.79 -9.74 3.78
CA ILE A 382 -28.78 -8.28 3.90
C ILE A 382 -30.23 -7.79 3.89
N PHE A 383 -30.59 -7.03 4.91
CA PHE A 383 -31.90 -6.39 5.04
C PHE A 383 -31.71 -4.87 5.05
N ILE A 384 -32.40 -4.20 4.15
CA ILE A 384 -32.46 -2.74 4.07
C ILE A 384 -33.91 -2.30 4.27
N GLY A 385 -34.13 -1.49 5.30
CA GLY A 385 -35.41 -0.92 5.70
C GLY A 385 -35.98 0.09 4.70
N GLN A 386 -37.11 0.69 5.08
CA GLN A 386 -37.82 1.66 4.27
C GLN A 386 -37.16 3.04 4.37
N ASN A 387 -37.25 3.81 3.28
CA ASN A 387 -36.79 5.19 3.22
C ASN A 387 -35.30 5.37 3.59
N CYS A 388 -34.47 4.38 3.32
CA CYS A 388 -33.02 4.49 3.53
C CYS A 388 -32.36 5.27 2.38
N GLN A 389 -31.26 5.95 2.69
CA GLN A 389 -30.42 6.63 1.72
C GLN A 389 -29.03 6.00 1.74
N ILE A 390 -28.67 5.30 0.68
CA ILE A 390 -27.38 4.64 0.55
C ILE A 390 -26.55 5.45 -0.45
N GLY A 391 -25.46 6.05 0.01
CA GLY A 391 -24.58 6.89 -0.81
C GLY A 391 -23.86 6.15 -1.93
N ASP A 392 -23.16 6.91 -2.76
CA ASP A 392 -22.33 6.37 -3.84
C ASP A 392 -21.18 5.52 -3.27
N ARG A 393 -20.79 4.45 -3.96
CA ARG A 393 -19.68 3.56 -3.57
C ARG A 393 -19.82 2.88 -2.20
N VAL A 394 -21.03 2.85 -1.61
CA VAL A 394 -21.26 2.08 -0.38
C VAL A 394 -21.07 0.59 -0.63
N THR A 395 -20.40 -0.08 0.30
CA THR A 395 -20.11 -1.51 0.22
C THR A 395 -20.74 -2.25 1.41
N LEU A 396 -21.72 -3.11 1.15
CA LEU A 396 -22.28 -4.05 2.13
C LEU A 396 -21.84 -5.47 1.74
N ILE A 397 -21.06 -6.13 2.60
CA ILE A 397 -20.56 -7.48 2.33
C ILE A 397 -21.05 -8.43 3.41
N ALA A 398 -22.14 -9.14 3.12
CA ALA A 398 -22.57 -10.29 3.87
C ALA A 398 -22.05 -11.56 3.18
N ASN A 399 -20.76 -11.85 3.36
CA ASN A 399 -20.12 -13.06 2.85
C ASN A 399 -19.31 -13.70 3.97
N ARG A 400 -19.59 -14.97 4.25
CA ARG A 400 -18.89 -15.72 5.30
C ARG A 400 -18.09 -16.87 4.69
N SER A 401 -16.84 -16.57 4.32
CA SER A 401 -15.87 -17.54 3.84
C SER A 401 -15.29 -18.43 4.96
N ASP A 402 -15.30 -17.96 6.22
CA ASP A 402 -14.86 -18.74 7.39
C ASP A 402 -16.01 -18.98 8.37
N ARG A 403 -16.40 -20.24 8.51
CA ARG A 403 -17.51 -20.69 9.36
C ARG A 403 -17.08 -21.09 10.77
N THR A 404 -15.78 -21.06 11.08
CA THR A 404 -15.26 -21.45 12.40
C THR A 404 -15.59 -20.43 13.50
N PHE A 405 -15.86 -19.17 13.16
CA PHE A 405 -16.23 -18.10 14.11
C PHE A 405 -17.74 -18.05 14.39
N PRO A 406 -18.23 -18.29 15.61
CA PRO A 406 -19.67 -18.29 15.89
C PRO A 406 -20.23 -16.85 15.93
N LEU A 407 -20.78 -16.38 14.81
CA LEU A 407 -21.66 -15.20 14.78
C LEU A 407 -23.09 -15.66 15.13
N SER A 408 -23.70 -15.05 16.15
CA SER A 408 -25.05 -15.39 16.60
C SER A 408 -26.13 -15.06 15.56
N ASP A 409 -25.97 -13.95 14.83
CA ASP A 409 -26.73 -13.64 13.63
C ASP A 409 -25.82 -12.92 12.62
N PRO A 410 -25.29 -13.63 11.61
CA PRO A 410 -24.34 -13.07 10.64
C PRO A 410 -24.97 -12.10 9.62
N ALA A 411 -26.23 -11.70 9.76
CA ALA A 411 -26.89 -10.82 8.80
C ALA A 411 -26.53 -9.33 8.99
N ILE A 412 -26.61 -8.56 7.90
CA ILE A 412 -26.54 -7.09 7.95
C ILE A 412 -27.96 -6.55 8.00
N TYR A 413 -28.26 -5.72 9.01
CA TYR A 413 -29.57 -5.08 9.15
C TYR A 413 -29.44 -3.56 9.10
N LEU A 414 -30.06 -2.93 8.12
CA LEU A 414 -30.29 -1.49 8.09
C LEU A 414 -31.77 -1.25 8.39
N ASN A 415 -32.11 -0.63 9.50
CA ASN A 415 -33.50 -0.29 9.82
C ASN A 415 -34.01 0.92 9.01
N ASP A 416 -35.27 1.28 9.21
CA ASP A 416 -35.94 2.35 8.46
C ASP A 416 -35.24 3.72 8.65
N GLY A 417 -35.12 4.50 7.58
CA GLY A 417 -34.60 5.86 7.62
C GLY A 417 -33.08 5.99 7.81
N VAL A 418 -32.32 4.90 7.65
CA VAL A 418 -30.85 4.91 7.74
C VAL A 418 -30.24 5.67 6.57
N TRP A 419 -29.25 6.51 6.86
CA TRP A 419 -28.43 7.19 5.85
C TRP A 419 -26.98 6.73 5.94
N LEU A 420 -26.44 6.17 4.85
CA LEU A 420 -25.03 5.88 4.69
C LEU A 420 -24.40 6.89 3.74
N GLY A 421 -23.33 7.55 4.17
CA GLY A 421 -22.52 8.44 3.33
C GLY A 421 -21.84 7.71 2.18
N ALA A 422 -21.24 8.46 1.27
CA ALA A 422 -20.56 7.86 0.13
C ALA A 422 -19.32 7.07 0.60
N GLY A 423 -19.07 5.89 0.06
CA GLY A 423 -17.90 5.06 0.38
C GLY A 423 -18.00 4.29 1.70
N THR A 424 -19.10 4.39 2.46
CA THR A 424 -19.27 3.64 3.71
C THR A 424 -19.18 2.12 3.48
N ILE A 425 -18.49 1.42 4.37
CA ILE A 425 -18.38 -0.05 4.38
C ILE A 425 -19.09 -0.58 5.62
N VAL A 426 -19.96 -1.59 5.46
CA VAL A 426 -20.64 -2.25 6.59
C VAL A 426 -20.24 -3.73 6.64
N HIS A 427 -19.71 -4.15 7.79
CA HIS A 427 -19.29 -5.53 8.03
C HIS A 427 -20.46 -6.47 8.32
N LEU A 428 -20.22 -7.75 8.01
CA LEU A 428 -21.08 -8.88 8.35
C LEU A 428 -21.46 -8.88 9.85
N GLY A 429 -22.75 -9.02 10.15
CA GLY A 429 -23.26 -9.11 11.52
C GLY A 429 -23.54 -7.77 12.21
N CYS A 430 -23.46 -6.65 11.50
CA CYS A 430 -23.81 -5.33 12.04
C CYS A 430 -25.30 -4.99 11.83
N ALA A 431 -25.93 -4.43 12.85
CA ALA A 431 -27.26 -3.84 12.80
C ALA A 431 -27.20 -2.31 13.02
N ILE A 432 -27.80 -1.55 12.10
CA ILE A 432 -27.91 -0.10 12.16
C ILE A 432 -29.36 0.28 12.47
N GLY A 433 -29.55 0.99 13.58
CA GLY A 433 -30.84 1.41 14.12
C GLY A 433 -31.57 2.45 13.26
N GLU A 434 -32.86 2.59 13.53
CA GLU A 434 -33.74 3.50 12.78
C GLU A 434 -33.23 4.95 12.83
N ASN A 435 -33.36 5.65 11.71
CA ASN A 435 -32.93 7.04 11.56
C ASN A 435 -31.46 7.30 11.93
N SER A 436 -30.57 6.33 11.87
CA SER A 436 -29.14 6.58 12.13
C SER A 436 -28.41 7.04 10.87
N ILE A 437 -27.35 7.82 11.06
CA ILE A 437 -26.53 8.37 9.97
C ILE A 437 -25.11 7.85 10.14
N VAL A 438 -24.53 7.37 9.05
CA VAL A 438 -23.12 6.99 8.97
C VAL A 438 -22.43 7.92 7.98
N GLY A 439 -21.35 8.57 8.40
CA GLY A 439 -20.57 9.47 7.56
C GLY A 439 -19.95 8.77 6.34
N SER A 440 -19.51 9.58 5.38
CA SER A 440 -18.77 9.12 4.21
C SER A 440 -17.46 8.42 4.61
N ASP A 441 -17.01 7.49 3.77
CA ASP A 441 -15.78 6.69 3.92
C ASP A 441 -15.60 6.04 5.31
N SER A 442 -16.72 5.78 5.99
CA SER A 442 -16.73 5.19 7.33
C SER A 442 -16.84 3.67 7.30
N VAL A 443 -16.23 2.97 8.25
CA VAL A 443 -16.25 1.49 8.34
C VAL A 443 -17.02 1.05 9.59
N VAL A 444 -18.23 0.53 9.38
CA VAL A 444 -19.10 0.05 10.46
C VAL A 444 -18.69 -1.36 10.85
N THR A 445 -18.12 -1.49 12.06
CA THR A 445 -17.68 -2.75 12.66
C THR A 445 -18.56 -3.23 13.81
N ASP A 446 -19.43 -2.37 14.32
CA ASP A 446 -20.29 -2.63 15.48
C ASP A 446 -21.71 -2.11 15.23
N ASP A 447 -22.67 -2.62 15.99
CA ASP A 447 -24.06 -2.19 15.91
C ASP A 447 -24.20 -0.70 16.26
N ILE A 448 -25.02 -0.01 15.48
CA ILE A 448 -25.31 1.42 15.66
C ILE A 448 -26.72 1.54 16.24
N PRO A 449 -26.90 2.08 17.46
CA PRO A 449 -28.22 2.36 18.03
C PRO A 449 -29.04 3.34 17.17
N ALA A 450 -30.36 3.35 17.36
CA ALA A 450 -31.27 4.21 16.61
C ALA A 450 -31.09 5.70 16.97
N ASN A 451 -31.28 6.57 15.98
CA ASN A 451 -31.15 8.03 16.08
C ASN A 451 -29.74 8.49 16.52
N GLU A 452 -28.69 7.83 16.05
CA GLU A 452 -27.31 8.23 16.31
C GLU A 452 -26.58 8.57 15.00
N VAL A 453 -25.56 9.43 15.11
CA VAL A 453 -24.66 9.77 14.02
C VAL A 453 -23.29 9.18 14.31
N TRP A 454 -22.75 8.43 13.37
CA TRP A 454 -21.48 7.73 13.47
C TRP A 454 -20.59 8.07 12.28
N ALA A 455 -19.28 8.16 12.46
CA ALA A 455 -18.33 8.35 11.36
C ALA A 455 -16.94 7.82 11.72
N GLY A 456 -16.10 7.61 10.70
CA GLY A 456 -14.72 7.17 10.80
C GLY A 456 -14.48 5.69 10.44
N ASP A 457 -13.22 5.30 10.42
CA ASP A 457 -12.76 3.92 10.23
C ASP A 457 -11.85 3.51 11.42
N PRO A 458 -12.34 2.70 12.37
CA PRO A 458 -13.72 2.20 12.48
C PRO A 458 -14.69 3.30 12.94
N ALA A 459 -15.96 3.16 12.56
CA ALA A 459 -16.99 4.13 12.87
C ALA A 459 -17.18 4.28 14.38
N ARG A 460 -17.28 5.52 14.85
CA ARG A 460 -17.53 5.88 16.25
C ARG A 460 -18.70 6.85 16.33
N LYS A 461 -19.46 6.77 17.42
CA LYS A 461 -20.53 7.72 17.72
C LYS A 461 -19.96 9.14 17.77
N ILE A 462 -20.55 10.03 16.98
CA ILE A 462 -20.27 11.46 16.96
C ILE A 462 -21.23 12.18 17.89
N CYS A 463 -22.53 11.98 17.68
CA CYS A 463 -23.59 12.62 18.45
C CYS A 463 -24.90 11.84 18.33
N ASP A 464 -25.89 12.22 19.14
CA ASP A 464 -27.27 11.81 18.95
C ASP A 464 -27.92 12.68 17.86
N ARG A 465 -28.73 12.08 16.98
CA ARG A 465 -29.42 12.78 15.88
C ARG A 465 -30.53 13.71 16.37
N LYS A 466 -31.06 13.52 17.58
CA LYS A 466 -32.22 14.26 18.08
C LYS A 466 -31.94 15.77 18.09
N GLY A 467 -32.65 16.51 17.24
CA GLY A 467 -32.61 17.97 17.18
C GLY A 467 -31.59 18.58 16.21
N LEU A 468 -30.90 17.77 15.41
CA LEU A 468 -29.95 18.26 14.39
C LEU A 468 -30.61 18.32 13.01
N SER A 469 -30.47 19.46 12.32
CA SER A 469 -30.80 19.57 10.89
C SER A 469 -29.75 18.83 10.04
N ILE A 470 -30.07 18.59 8.76
CA ILE A 470 -29.10 17.97 7.82
C ILE A 470 -27.85 18.85 7.66
N GLU A 471 -28.01 20.18 7.70
CA GLU A 471 -26.91 21.15 7.62
C GLU A 471 -25.99 21.10 8.85
N ASP A 472 -26.56 20.95 10.05
CA ASP A 472 -25.77 20.78 11.28
C ASP A 472 -24.90 19.52 11.22
N ILE A 473 -25.46 18.44 10.67
CA ILE A 473 -24.78 17.15 10.56
C ILE A 473 -23.66 17.21 9.51
N ALA A 474 -23.89 17.84 8.36
CA ALA A 474 -22.85 18.03 7.34
C ALA A 474 -21.67 18.83 7.90
N THR A 475 -21.96 19.92 8.63
CA THR A 475 -20.93 20.77 9.26
C THR A 475 -20.11 19.99 10.29
N LEU A 476 -20.75 19.15 11.11
CA LEU A 476 -20.07 18.31 12.10
C LEU A 476 -19.19 17.21 11.48
N LEU A 477 -19.57 16.70 10.31
CA LEU A 477 -18.82 15.68 9.59
C LEU A 477 -17.66 16.26 8.75
N GLU A 478 -17.76 17.50 8.28
CA GLU A 478 -16.67 18.19 7.55
C GLU A 478 -15.62 18.82 8.47
N ALA A 479 -15.96 19.11 9.73
CA ALA A 479 -15.06 19.76 10.70
C ALA A 479 -14.00 18.82 11.32
N ARG A 480 -13.94 17.55 10.91
CA ARG A 480 -12.96 16.54 11.35
C ARG A 480 -12.42 15.78 10.16
#